data_AF-A0A1V5NXI9-F1
#
_entry.id   AF-A0A1V5NXI9-F1
#
_cell.length_a   1.000
_cell.length_b   1.000
_cell.length_c   1.000
_cell.angle_alpha   90.00
_cell.angle_beta   90.00
_cell.angle_gamma   90.00
#
_symmetry.space_group_name_H-M   'P 1'
#
loop_
_entity.id
_entity.type
_entity.pdbx_description
1 polymer ?
#
loop_
_entity_poly.entity_id
_entity_poly.type
_entity_poly.pdbx_seq_one_letter_code
_entity_poly.pdbx_strand_id
1 'polypeptide(L)'
;MSDWRQAELPPMKPVEQGRLLAPPYDGGLVFFEVKTGEWEHVCPCRFGEARMSGVGKWSGDSYRYDIFERGEGYGKQIALRWWNGAGEGWLIDTDKSRRGEENLLRHISGLGIESVRWDFCHNIWEAATKSADAAAAGERQALFDAFCEGRLKKRKRNGVWRMVILPRIKEDA
;
A
#
# COMPACT_ATOMS: atom_id res chain seq x y z
N MET A 1 -14.04 5.00 31.61
CA MET A 1 -13.88 4.54 30.22
C MET A 1 -12.87 5.46 29.57
N SER A 2 -11.70 4.95 29.21
CA SER A 2 -10.71 5.69 28.41
C SER A 2 -11.36 6.09 27.09
N ASP A 3 -11.23 7.36 26.72
CA ASP A 3 -11.75 7.87 25.45
C ASP A 3 -10.96 7.20 24.31
N TRP A 4 -11.59 6.27 23.60
CA TRP A 4 -10.98 5.55 22.48
C TRP A 4 -10.53 6.51 21.35
N ARG A 5 -11.10 7.73 21.30
CA ARG A 5 -10.68 8.79 20.38
C ARG A 5 -9.27 9.32 20.68
N GLN A 6 -8.72 9.03 21.87
CA GLN A 6 -7.37 9.40 22.28
C GLN A 6 -6.34 8.27 22.15
N ALA A 7 -6.64 7.20 21.40
CA ALA A 7 -5.65 6.16 21.16
C ALA A 7 -4.37 6.76 20.54
N GLU A 8 -3.23 6.54 21.20
CA GLU A 8 -1.93 7.02 20.72
C GLU A 8 -1.60 6.46 19.34
N LEU A 9 -0.67 7.09 18.61
CA LEU A 9 -0.10 6.49 17.41
C LEU A 9 0.44 5.09 17.74
N PRO A 10 0.14 4.05 16.94
CA PRO A 10 0.72 2.75 17.20
C PRO A 10 2.24 2.90 17.08
N PRO A 11 3.02 2.18 17.90
CA PRO A 11 4.47 2.30 17.88
C PRO A 11 4.99 2.01 16.48
N MET A 12 5.72 2.97 15.90
CA MET A 12 6.32 2.84 14.59
C MET A 12 7.72 2.26 14.71
N LYS A 13 8.07 1.34 13.81
CA LYS A 13 9.47 0.86 13.72
C LYS A 13 10.32 1.96 13.08
N PRO A 14 11.64 2.04 13.40
CA PRO A 14 12.53 3.01 12.76
C PRO A 14 12.53 2.91 11.23
N VAL A 15 12.35 1.69 10.72
CA VAL A 15 12.19 1.38 9.31
C VAL A 15 10.97 0.48 9.12
N GLU A 16 10.05 0.89 8.27
CA GLU A 16 8.86 0.13 7.87
C GLU A 16 8.88 -0.12 6.36
N GLN A 17 8.09 -1.10 5.89
CA GLN A 17 7.96 -1.36 4.45
C GLN A 17 6.83 -0.53 3.87
N GLY A 18 7.15 0.29 2.87
CA GLY A 18 6.20 1.10 2.14
C GLY A 18 5.96 0.59 0.73
N ARG A 19 4.79 0.96 0.19
CA ARG A 19 4.40 0.73 -1.20
C ARG A 19 4.15 2.08 -1.85
N LEU A 20 4.70 2.28 -3.04
CA LEU A 20 4.51 3.52 -3.78
C LEU A 20 3.26 3.38 -4.64
N LEU A 21 2.32 4.32 -4.51
CA LEU A 21 1.16 4.43 -5.39
C LEU A 21 1.61 5.26 -6.60
N ALA A 22 2.51 4.71 -7.42
CA ALA A 22 2.97 5.39 -8.62
C ALA A 22 1.81 5.49 -9.63
N PRO A 23 1.42 6.69 -10.11
CA PRO A 23 0.54 6.79 -11.26
C PRO A 23 1.30 6.37 -12.53
N PRO A 24 0.57 5.97 -13.57
CA PRO A 24 0.67 4.66 -14.22
C PRO A 24 1.97 4.48 -15.00
N TYR A 25 2.34 3.22 -15.22
CA TYR A 25 2.81 2.60 -16.48
C TYR A 25 3.62 1.36 -16.09
N ASP A 26 2.96 0.21 -16.23
CA ASP A 26 3.51 -1.14 -16.43
C ASP A 26 4.41 -1.77 -15.34
N GLY A 27 4.85 -0.99 -14.34
CA GLY A 27 5.56 -1.47 -13.17
C GLY A 27 4.60 -1.77 -12.03
N GLY A 28 4.61 -3.01 -11.53
CA GLY A 28 3.86 -3.39 -10.32
C GLY A 28 4.26 -2.56 -9.09
N LEU A 29 3.67 -2.88 -7.93
CA LEU A 29 3.96 -2.20 -6.67
C LEU A 29 5.47 -2.17 -6.38
N VAL A 30 6.03 -0.96 -6.26
CA VAL A 30 7.41 -0.77 -5.81
C VAL A 30 7.44 -0.79 -4.29
N PHE A 31 8.17 -1.76 -3.73
CA PHE A 31 8.49 -1.82 -2.31
C PHE A 31 9.71 -0.96 -2.02
N PHE A 32 9.66 -0.19 -0.94
CA PHE A 32 10.80 0.60 -0.48
C PHE A 32 10.77 0.72 1.06
N GLU A 33 11.93 1.06 1.62
CA GLU A 33 12.07 1.28 3.05
C GLU A 33 11.62 2.70 3.44
N VAL A 34 10.68 2.77 4.37
CA VAL A 34 10.18 4.01 4.99
C VAL A 34 10.96 4.22 6.27
N LYS A 35 11.84 5.23 6.30
CA LYS A 35 12.45 5.72 7.54
C LYS A 35 11.44 6.59 8.28
N THR A 36 10.78 6.04 9.28
CA THR A 36 9.61 6.69 9.91
C THR A 36 9.93 8.02 10.60
N GLY A 37 11.18 8.20 11.07
CA GLY A 37 11.66 9.47 11.63
C GLY A 37 11.78 10.63 10.62
N GLU A 38 11.63 10.37 9.32
CA GLU A 38 11.60 11.40 8.28
C GLU A 38 10.17 11.91 7.98
N TRP A 39 9.16 11.39 8.69
CA TRP A 39 7.74 11.67 8.44
C TRP A 39 7.08 12.32 9.65
N GLU A 40 6.31 13.36 9.38
CA GLU A 40 5.51 14.07 10.38
C GLU A 40 4.05 13.63 10.28
N HIS A 41 3.44 13.31 11.43
CA HIS A 41 2.03 12.96 11.47
C HIS A 41 1.17 14.20 11.23
N VAL A 42 0.29 14.12 10.24
CA VAL A 42 -0.63 15.21 9.87
C VAL A 42 -1.95 15.05 10.62
N CYS A 43 -2.59 13.90 10.45
CA CYS A 43 -3.87 13.64 11.11
C CYS A 43 -4.24 12.14 11.17
N PRO A 44 -4.98 11.74 12.21
CA PRO A 44 -5.60 10.43 12.26
C PRO A 44 -6.88 10.38 11.40
N CYS A 45 -7.16 9.20 10.86
CA CYS A 45 -8.34 8.89 10.09
C CYS A 45 -8.95 7.61 10.66
N ARG A 46 -9.70 7.72 11.76
CA ARG A 46 -10.31 6.59 12.48
C ARG A 46 -11.82 6.54 12.26
N PHE A 47 -12.38 5.34 12.45
CA PHE A 47 -13.82 5.12 12.41
C PHE A 47 -14.23 4.18 13.53
N GLY A 48 -14.74 4.75 14.63
CA GLY A 48 -15.45 4.04 15.70
C GLY A 48 -14.67 2.94 16.45
N GLU A 49 -15.28 2.40 17.50
CA GLU A 49 -14.80 1.20 18.18
C GLU A 49 -14.89 -0.01 17.23
N ALA A 50 -13.87 -0.87 17.19
CA ALA A 50 -13.91 -2.13 16.45
C ALA A 50 -15.15 -2.97 16.84
N ARG A 51 -16.05 -3.20 15.88
CA ARG A 51 -17.23 -4.06 16.05
C ARG A 51 -17.25 -5.13 14.97
N MET A 52 -17.54 -6.36 15.36
CA MET A 52 -17.95 -7.38 14.39
C MET A 52 -19.28 -6.95 13.81
N SER A 53 -19.32 -6.64 12.50
CA SER A 53 -20.58 -6.57 11.79
C SER A 53 -21.20 -7.98 11.76
N GLY A 54 -22.55 -8.05 11.74
CA GLY A 54 -23.29 -9.33 11.70
C GLY A 54 -23.01 -10.22 10.48
N VAL A 55 -22.14 -9.78 9.56
CA VAL A 55 -21.68 -10.51 8.37
C VAL A 55 -20.22 -10.99 8.52
N GLY A 56 -19.67 -10.98 9.74
CA GLY A 56 -18.31 -11.47 10.02
C GLY A 56 -17.19 -10.53 9.57
N LYS A 57 -17.50 -9.30 9.10
CA LYS A 57 -16.51 -8.27 8.80
C LYS A 57 -16.35 -7.32 9.98
N TRP A 58 -15.13 -6.99 10.34
CA TRP A 58 -14.88 -5.99 11.38
C TRP A 58 -15.04 -4.56 10.82
N SER A 59 -15.77 -3.69 11.53
CA SER A 59 -16.19 -2.38 11.03
C SER A 59 -15.72 -1.17 11.86
N GLY A 60 -14.72 -1.31 12.74
CA GLY A 60 -14.13 -0.17 13.49
C GLY A 60 -12.59 -0.20 13.53
N ASP A 61 -11.95 0.13 14.67
CA ASP A 61 -10.48 0.11 14.96
C ASP A 61 -9.65 -1.09 14.45
N SER A 62 -10.31 -2.10 13.88
CA SER A 62 -9.72 -3.11 13.02
C SER A 62 -9.06 -2.56 11.76
N TYR A 63 -9.43 -1.34 11.33
CA TYR A 63 -8.76 -0.59 10.27
C TYR A 63 -8.44 0.81 10.76
N ARG A 64 -7.15 1.08 10.95
CA ARG A 64 -6.63 2.39 11.30
C ARG A 64 -5.86 2.97 10.13
N TYR A 65 -6.10 4.26 9.89
CA TYR A 65 -5.42 5.05 8.88
C TYR A 65 -4.86 6.32 9.51
N ASP A 66 -3.67 6.72 9.09
CA ASP A 66 -3.00 7.94 9.52
C ASP A 66 -2.30 8.57 8.32
N ILE A 67 -2.41 9.90 8.19
CA ILE A 67 -1.77 10.65 7.11
C ILE A 67 -0.48 11.26 7.64
N PHE A 68 0.60 11.11 6.86
CA PHE A 68 1.92 11.62 7.18
C PHE A 68 2.47 12.46 6.03
N GLU A 69 3.29 13.45 6.35
CA GLU A 69 3.96 14.31 5.39
C GLU A 69 5.47 14.30 5.59
N ARG A 70 6.23 14.41 4.51
CA ARG A 70 7.69 14.52 4.52
C ARG A 70 8.12 15.83 3.86
N GLY A 71 9.03 16.54 4.53
CA GLY A 71 9.50 17.88 4.17
C GLY A 71 10.31 17.98 2.87
N GLU A 72 10.60 19.23 2.47
CA GLU A 72 11.00 19.66 1.12
C GLU A 72 12.31 19.06 0.55
N GLY A 73 13.21 18.54 1.39
CA GLY A 73 14.54 18.09 0.96
C GLY A 73 14.56 16.96 -0.08
N TYR A 74 13.47 16.22 -0.22
CA TYR A 74 13.32 15.09 -1.15
C TYR A 74 12.16 15.26 -2.15
N GLY A 75 11.62 16.48 -2.24
CA GLY A 75 10.31 16.73 -2.83
C GLY A 75 9.21 16.45 -1.80
N LYS A 76 8.17 17.29 -1.77
CA LYS A 76 7.06 17.15 -0.83
C LYS A 76 6.41 15.78 -1.07
N GLN A 77 6.28 14.96 -0.03
CA GLN A 77 5.62 13.66 -0.12
C GLN A 77 4.57 13.56 0.96
N ILE A 78 3.49 12.84 0.65
CA ILE A 78 2.42 12.59 1.60
C ILE A 78 2.04 11.12 1.50
N ALA A 79 1.78 10.51 2.66
CA ALA A 79 1.59 9.10 2.76
C ALA A 79 0.38 8.76 3.61
N LEU A 80 -0.29 7.69 3.20
CA LEU A 80 -1.30 7.01 3.99
C LEU A 80 -0.63 5.80 4.65
N ARG A 81 -0.49 5.84 5.97
CA ARG A 81 -0.12 4.66 6.76
C ARG A 81 -1.40 3.93 7.16
N TRP A 82 -1.40 2.61 7.01
CA TRP A 82 -2.51 1.75 7.41
C TRP A 82 -2.05 0.69 8.39
N TRP A 83 -2.94 0.33 9.31
CA TRP A 83 -2.75 -0.74 10.29
C TRP A 83 -4.08 -1.48 10.49
N ASN A 84 -4.09 -2.79 10.24
CA ASN A 84 -5.28 -3.62 10.33
C ASN A 84 -4.94 -5.09 10.60
N GLY A 85 -5.96 -5.95 10.64
CA GLY A 85 -5.77 -7.40 10.85
C GLY A 85 -4.92 -8.13 9.79
N ALA A 86 -4.66 -7.51 8.63
CA ALA A 86 -3.79 -8.04 7.59
C ALA A 86 -2.32 -7.54 7.70
N GLY A 87 -2.04 -6.65 8.67
CA GLY A 87 -0.69 -6.13 8.94
C GLY A 87 -0.63 -4.61 8.92
N GLU A 88 0.52 -4.09 8.52
CA GLU A 88 0.81 -2.66 8.49
C GLU A 88 1.56 -2.28 7.21
N GLY A 89 1.42 -1.04 6.77
CA GLY A 89 2.16 -0.54 5.63
C GLY A 89 1.88 0.91 5.29
N TRP A 90 2.57 1.36 4.25
CA TRP A 90 2.47 2.74 3.76
C TRP A 90 2.08 2.76 2.29
N LEU A 91 1.30 3.77 1.92
CA LEU A 91 0.99 4.14 0.56
C LEU A 91 1.48 5.57 0.37
N ILE A 92 2.59 5.74 -0.34
CA ILE A 92 3.15 7.07 -0.62
C ILE A 92 2.58 7.61 -1.92
N ASP A 93 2.18 8.87 -1.89
CA ASP A 93 1.98 9.70 -3.06
C ASP A 93 3.01 10.84 -3.08
N THR A 94 3.46 11.18 -4.27
CA THR A 94 4.47 12.22 -4.51
C THR A 94 3.81 13.53 -4.89
N ASP A 95 4.44 14.65 -4.56
CA ASP A 95 3.93 15.97 -4.94
C ASP A 95 3.84 16.14 -6.46
N LYS A 96 2.64 16.50 -6.92
CA LYS A 96 2.29 16.79 -8.31
C LYS A 96 2.15 18.29 -8.54
N SER A 97 2.60 19.14 -7.61
CA SER A 97 2.54 20.61 -7.70
C SER A 97 3.10 21.18 -9.00
N ARG A 98 4.12 20.54 -9.61
CA ARG A 98 4.64 20.90 -10.94
C ARG A 98 3.59 20.81 -12.07
N ARG A 99 2.51 20.05 -11.87
CA ARG A 99 1.35 19.93 -12.76
C ARG A 99 0.16 20.79 -12.32
N GLY A 100 0.29 21.57 -11.25
CA GLY A 100 -0.80 22.36 -10.66
C GLY A 100 -1.87 21.52 -9.94
N GLU A 101 -1.60 20.25 -9.69
CA GLU A 101 -2.55 19.33 -9.04
C GLU A 101 -2.28 19.24 -7.53
N GLU A 102 -3.33 19.39 -6.72
CA GLU A 102 -3.26 19.09 -5.30
C GLU A 102 -3.25 17.57 -5.07
N ASN A 103 -2.47 17.14 -4.08
CA ASN A 103 -2.42 15.75 -3.69
C ASN A 103 -3.75 15.32 -3.03
N LEU A 104 -4.31 14.18 -3.44
CA LEU A 104 -5.56 13.65 -2.89
C LEU A 104 -5.49 13.48 -1.36
N LEU A 105 -4.38 12.98 -0.82
CA LEU A 105 -4.20 12.81 0.63
C LEU A 105 -4.16 14.17 1.35
N ARG A 106 -3.68 15.23 0.69
CA ARG A 106 -3.69 16.58 1.25
C ARG A 106 -5.12 17.12 1.31
N HIS A 107 -5.90 16.89 0.26
CA HIS A 107 -7.32 17.24 0.27
C HIS A 107 -8.07 16.50 1.39
N ILE A 108 -7.81 15.21 1.55
CA ILE A 108 -8.41 14.39 2.62
C ILE A 108 -8.00 14.91 4.00
N SER A 109 -6.74 15.29 4.22
CA SER A 109 -6.29 15.83 5.51
C SER A 109 -7.04 17.10 5.94
N GLY A 110 -7.49 17.90 4.97
CA GLY A 110 -8.27 19.12 5.21
C GLY A 110 -9.74 18.90 5.58
N LEU A 111 -10.24 17.66 5.49
CA LEU A 111 -11.62 17.36 5.86
C LEU A 111 -11.77 17.40 7.39
N GLY A 112 -12.74 18.18 7.87
CA GLY A 112 -12.95 18.41 9.32
C GLY A 112 -13.57 17.23 10.08
N ILE A 113 -14.00 16.18 9.39
CA ILE A 113 -14.68 15.02 10.01
C ILE A 113 -13.81 13.78 9.84
N GLU A 114 -13.37 13.22 10.97
CA GLU A 114 -12.44 12.09 10.98
C GLU A 114 -13.00 10.82 10.32
N SER A 115 -14.28 10.52 10.53
CA SER A 115 -14.95 9.37 9.90
C SER A 115 -14.97 9.49 8.37
N VAL A 116 -15.16 10.70 7.85
CA VAL A 116 -15.14 10.96 6.41
C VAL A 116 -13.73 10.76 5.87
N ARG A 117 -12.70 11.21 6.59
CA ARG A 117 -11.30 10.92 6.22
C ARG A 117 -11.04 9.42 6.19
N TRP A 118 -11.55 8.68 7.18
CA TRP A 118 -11.45 7.23 7.21
C TRP A 118 -12.08 6.60 5.97
N ASP A 119 -13.28 7.00 5.56
CA ASP A 119 -13.95 6.45 4.37
C ASP A 119 -13.09 6.62 3.11
N PHE A 120 -12.50 7.80 2.91
CA PHE A 120 -11.60 8.03 1.77
C PHE A 120 -10.32 7.20 1.85
N CYS A 121 -9.68 7.17 3.02
CA CYS A 121 -8.47 6.37 3.24
C CYS A 121 -8.73 4.87 3.05
N HIS A 122 -9.87 4.37 3.50
CA HIS A 122 -10.29 2.98 3.33
C HIS A 122 -10.48 2.64 1.85
N ASN A 123 -11.15 3.50 1.10
CA ASN A 123 -11.34 3.31 -0.35
C ASN A 123 -10.00 3.30 -1.11
N ILE A 124 -9.06 4.18 -0.76
CA ILE A 124 -7.72 4.19 -1.35
C ILE A 124 -6.99 2.88 -1.05
N TRP A 125 -7.03 2.42 0.20
CA TRP A 125 -6.39 1.18 0.62
C TRP A 125 -7.00 -0.06 -0.06
N GLU A 126 -8.34 -0.14 -0.15
CA GLU A 126 -9.02 -1.23 -0.86
C GLU A 126 -8.64 -1.25 -2.34
N ALA A 127 -8.64 -0.09 -3.00
CA ALA A 127 -8.29 0.02 -4.41
C ALA A 127 -6.83 -0.40 -4.68
N ALA A 128 -5.90 0.05 -3.84
CA ALA A 128 -4.49 -0.34 -3.91
C ALA A 128 -4.32 -1.85 -3.71
N THR A 129 -5.05 -2.44 -2.77
CA THR A 129 -4.98 -3.88 -2.47
C THR A 129 -5.56 -4.71 -3.62
N LYS A 130 -6.75 -4.37 -4.13
CA LYS A 130 -7.37 -5.06 -5.27
C LYS A 130 -6.51 -4.98 -6.53
N SER A 131 -5.88 -3.83 -6.77
CA SER A 131 -4.97 -3.65 -7.91
C SER A 131 -3.72 -4.53 -7.78
N ALA A 132 -3.16 -4.63 -6.56
CA ALA A 132 -2.03 -5.50 -6.28
C ALA A 132 -2.36 -6.98 -6.49
N ASP A 133 -3.53 -7.41 -6.01
CA ASP A 133 -3.98 -8.78 -6.15
C ASP A 133 -4.25 -9.14 -7.61
N ALA A 134 -4.84 -8.23 -8.39
CA ALA A 134 -5.04 -8.41 -9.82
C ALA A 134 -3.72 -8.55 -10.59
N ALA A 135 -2.72 -7.72 -10.28
CA ALA A 135 -1.39 -7.84 -10.87
C ALA A 135 -0.73 -9.18 -10.52
N ALA A 136 -0.82 -9.60 -9.25
CA ALA A 136 -0.28 -10.88 -8.80
C ALA A 136 -1.00 -12.09 -9.41
N ALA A 137 -2.31 -11.99 -9.70
CA ALA A 137 -3.07 -13.06 -10.33
C ALA A 137 -2.55 -13.37 -11.75
N GLY A 138 -2.22 -12.33 -12.54
CA GLY A 138 -1.63 -12.49 -13.86
C GLY A 138 -0.26 -13.18 -13.82
N GLU A 139 0.60 -12.77 -12.87
CA GLU A 139 1.92 -13.41 -12.67
C GLU A 139 1.80 -14.87 -12.20
N ARG A 140 0.86 -15.15 -11.29
CA ARG A 140 0.60 -16.51 -10.82
C ARG A 140 0.08 -17.41 -11.93
N GLN A 141 -0.83 -16.91 -12.76
CA GLN A 141 -1.33 -17.67 -13.91
C GLN A 141 -0.19 -17.93 -14.91
N ALA A 142 0.62 -16.92 -15.24
CA ALA A 142 1.76 -17.08 -16.14
C ALA A 142 2.80 -18.08 -15.61
N LEU A 143 3.06 -18.10 -14.29
CA LEU A 143 3.92 -19.07 -13.63
C LEU A 143 3.32 -20.48 -13.66
N PHE A 144 2.01 -20.61 -13.42
CA PHE A 144 1.29 -21.87 -13.46
C PHE A 144 1.30 -22.47 -14.88
N ASP A 145 0.98 -21.67 -15.89
CA ASP A 145 1.03 -22.08 -17.29
C ASP A 145 2.45 -22.50 -17.70
N ALA A 146 3.47 -21.73 -17.29
CA ALA A 146 4.86 -22.10 -17.51
C ALA A 146 5.28 -23.39 -16.79
N PHE A 147 4.71 -23.68 -15.62
CA PHE A 147 4.92 -24.95 -14.91
C PHE A 147 4.29 -26.11 -15.68
N CYS A 148 3.02 -25.98 -16.07
CA CYS A 148 2.30 -27.00 -16.83
C CYS A 148 2.95 -27.28 -18.19
N GLU A 149 3.50 -26.26 -18.85
CA GLU A 149 4.24 -26.39 -20.12
C GLU A 149 5.69 -26.86 -19.94
N GLY A 150 6.15 -27.16 -18.71
CA GLY A 150 7.51 -27.62 -18.45
C GLY A 150 8.60 -26.57 -18.71
N ARG A 151 8.23 -25.28 -18.82
CA ARG A 151 9.11 -24.16 -19.17
C ARG A 151 9.79 -23.51 -17.97
N LEU A 152 9.64 -24.06 -16.77
CA LEU A 152 10.26 -23.54 -15.57
C LEU A 152 11.65 -24.14 -15.34
N LYS A 153 12.70 -23.31 -15.38
CA LYS A 153 14.08 -23.74 -15.17
C LYS A 153 14.73 -23.03 -13.98
N LYS A 154 15.38 -23.79 -13.10
CA LYS A 154 16.22 -23.25 -12.02
C LYS A 154 17.54 -22.74 -12.62
N ARG A 155 17.86 -21.47 -12.39
CA ARG A 155 19.13 -20.85 -12.81
C ARG A 155 19.81 -20.21 -11.61
N LYS A 156 21.10 -20.51 -11.41
CA LYS A 156 21.91 -19.89 -10.35
C LYS A 156 22.56 -18.63 -10.89
N ARG A 157 22.39 -17.50 -10.20
CA ARG A 157 23.08 -16.22 -10.51
C ARG A 157 23.53 -15.59 -9.20
N ASN A 158 24.81 -15.23 -9.10
CA ASN A 158 25.43 -14.66 -7.90
C ASN A 158 25.14 -15.48 -6.63
N GLY A 159 25.29 -16.81 -6.69
CA GLY A 159 25.04 -17.69 -5.55
C GLY A 159 23.57 -18.00 -5.26
N VAL A 160 22.64 -17.19 -5.77
CA VAL A 160 21.19 -17.34 -5.52
C VAL A 160 20.52 -18.13 -6.64
N TRP A 161 19.71 -19.11 -6.27
CA TRP A 161 18.84 -19.84 -7.20
C TRP A 161 17.61 -19.00 -7.52
N ARG A 162 17.37 -18.74 -8.81
CA ARG A 162 16.15 -18.09 -9.30
C ARG A 162 15.44 -19.01 -10.29
N MET A 163 14.11 -18.98 -10.26
CA MET A 163 13.26 -19.61 -11.27
C MET A 163 13.16 -18.68 -12.47
N VAL A 164 13.33 -19.24 -13.67
CA VAL A 164 13.22 -18.50 -14.94
C VAL A 164 12.21 -19.23 -15.82
N ILE A 165 11.28 -18.47 -16.40
CA ILE A 165 10.34 -18.96 -17.41
C ILE A 165 11.07 -18.93 -18.76
N LEU A 166 11.19 -20.09 -19.42
CA LEU A 166 11.76 -20.18 -20.76
C LEU A 166 10.77 -19.62 -21.80
N PRO A 167 11.27 -18.92 -22.83
CA PRO A 167 10.43 -18.46 -23.94
C PRO A 167 9.80 -19.66 -24.65
N ARG A 168 8.57 -19.49 -25.16
CA ARG A 168 7.98 -20.49 -26.05
C ARG A 168 8.83 -20.53 -27.31
N ILE A 169 9.31 -21.73 -27.67
CA ILE A 169 9.94 -21.96 -28.96
C ILE A 169 8.81 -21.75 -29.97
N LYS A 170 8.91 -20.72 -30.82
CA LYS A 170 8.04 -20.64 -31.99
C LYS A 170 8.45 -21.81 -32.88
N GLU A 171 7.57 -22.77 -33.06
CA GLU A 171 7.71 -23.69 -34.19
C GLU A 171 7.53 -22.83 -35.45
N ASP A 172 8.61 -22.68 -36.22
CA ASP A 172 8.54 -22.10 -37.55
C ASP A 172 7.61 -23.00 -38.38
N ALA A 173 6.53 -22.39 -38.86
CA ALA A 173 5.54 -23.02 -39.74
C ALA A 173 6.09 -23.18 -41.17
#